data_AF-A0A060WWY5-F1
#
_entry.id   AF-A0A060WWY5-F1
#
_cell.length_a   1.000
_cell.length_b   1.000
_cell.length_c   1.000
_cell.angle_alpha   90.00
_cell.angle_beta   90.00
_cell.angle_gamma   90.00
#
_symmetry.space_group_name_H-M   'P 1'
#
loop_
_entity.id
_entity.type
_entity.pdbx_description
1 polymer ?
#
loop_
_entity_poly.entity_id
_entity_poly.type
_entity_poly.pdbx_seq_one_letter_code
_entity_poly.pdbx_strand_id
1 'polypeptide(L)'
;MVALHENNKVKLDEADLFFQKLCGNLSGPQGGPQLLVDFWEALLMASLQEAVIQELLFRLTSVYIDRVTRRDSHGMKPLKTADDLINSCSHYGVPYPWVSILTPAHFSIIQDHQEDLQKLQSLLCGPTLDVSSILPLLEQLPDGDNAGLSVHLLCATKLDRHESSIERLLDRCPQAIIPYANHELQNNKMTLWWQKLFPELCERTRAAGGENTILLSALKETLVVVAMELNPLEFLDLLPDDGTAHFFLPHLLECSQRNLMT
;
A
#
# COMPACT_ATOMS: atom_id res chain seq x y z
N MET A 1 -8.99 -27.02 16.02
CA MET A 1 -8.53 -25.99 16.98
C MET A 1 -9.40 -24.73 16.92
N VAL A 2 -9.61 -24.13 15.74
CA VAL A 2 -10.52 -22.98 15.54
C VAL A 2 -11.89 -23.18 16.22
N ALA A 3 -12.59 -24.26 15.89
CA ALA A 3 -13.87 -24.59 16.52
C ALA A 3 -13.81 -24.73 18.05
N LEU A 4 -12.68 -25.17 18.62
CA LEU A 4 -12.54 -25.26 20.08
C LEU A 4 -12.37 -23.87 20.71
N HIS A 5 -11.67 -22.95 20.03
CA HIS A 5 -11.56 -21.56 20.46
C HIS A 5 -12.91 -20.85 20.38
N GLU A 6 -13.62 -20.94 19.25
CA GLU A 6 -14.95 -20.33 19.07
C GLU A 6 -15.98 -20.83 20.10
N ASN A 7 -15.85 -22.07 20.56
CA ASN A 7 -16.68 -22.64 21.62
C ASN A 7 -16.18 -22.37 23.05
N ASN A 8 -15.22 -21.43 23.22
CA ASN A 8 -14.59 -21.08 24.49
C ASN A 8 -14.01 -22.29 25.25
N LYS A 9 -13.60 -23.34 24.53
CA LYS A 9 -12.99 -24.55 25.12
C LYS A 9 -11.48 -24.44 25.27
N VAL A 10 -10.84 -23.55 24.52
CA VAL A 10 -9.41 -23.26 24.59
C VAL A 10 -9.20 -21.77 24.35
N LYS A 11 -8.36 -21.12 25.17
CA LYS A 11 -8.00 -19.71 24.99
C LYS A 11 -7.01 -19.54 23.83
N LEU A 12 -6.91 -18.33 23.27
CA LEU A 12 -5.95 -18.03 22.20
C LEU A 12 -4.52 -18.41 22.61
N ASP A 13 -4.06 -17.94 23.78
CA ASP A 13 -2.72 -18.21 24.30
C ASP A 13 -2.44 -19.71 24.54
N GLU A 14 -3.47 -20.48 24.92
CA GLU A 14 -3.36 -21.93 25.10
C GLU A 14 -3.19 -22.65 23.76
N ALA A 15 -3.90 -22.19 22.71
CA ALA A 15 -3.75 -22.70 21.36
C ALA A 15 -2.37 -22.35 20.78
N ASP A 16 -1.87 -21.14 21.02
CA ASP A 16 -0.54 -20.73 20.56
C ASP A 16 0.56 -21.60 21.17
N LEU A 17 0.50 -21.81 22.49
CA LEU A 17 1.47 -22.65 23.20
C LEU A 17 1.44 -24.09 22.66
N PHE A 18 0.25 -24.60 22.31
CA PHE A 18 0.10 -25.91 21.68
C PHE A 18 0.84 -25.97 20.33
N PHE A 19 0.60 -25.02 19.43
CA PHE A 19 1.28 -24.99 18.13
C PHE A 19 2.78 -24.72 18.23
N GLN A 20 3.21 -23.85 19.14
CA GLN A 20 4.62 -23.62 19.42
C GLN A 20 5.32 -24.91 19.90
N LYS A 21 4.71 -25.66 20.81
CA LYS A 21 5.25 -26.95 21.27
C LYS A 21 5.23 -28.02 20.18
N LEU A 22 4.18 -28.07 19.38
CA LEU A 22 4.06 -29.01 18.26
C LEU A 22 5.16 -28.77 17.21
N CYS A 23 5.51 -27.51 16.97
CA CYS A 23 6.47 -27.11 15.95
C CYS A 23 7.89 -26.85 16.47
N GLY A 24 8.11 -26.83 17.79
CA GLY A 24 9.39 -26.46 18.42
C GLY A 24 10.58 -27.35 18.04
N ASN A 25 10.36 -28.47 17.37
CA ASN A 25 11.41 -29.35 16.84
C ASN A 25 11.72 -29.10 15.35
N LEU A 26 11.03 -28.18 14.67
CA LEU A 26 11.04 -28.00 13.21
C LEU A 26 11.40 -26.58 12.74
N SER A 27 11.61 -25.61 13.64
CA SER A 27 11.71 -24.19 13.28
C SER A 27 13.08 -23.59 13.59
N GLY A 28 13.67 -22.89 12.62
CA GLY A 28 14.80 -21.99 12.80
C GLY A 28 14.44 -20.77 13.67
N PRO A 29 15.40 -19.88 13.98
CA PRO A 29 15.41 -19.15 15.25
C PRO A 29 14.30 -18.12 15.52
N GLN A 30 13.56 -17.57 14.54
CA GLN A 30 12.73 -16.36 14.81
C GLN A 30 11.50 -16.12 13.92
N GLY A 31 11.06 -17.06 13.07
CA GLY A 31 9.77 -16.95 12.38
C GLY A 31 8.75 -17.90 13.00
N GLY A 32 7.57 -17.41 13.38
CA GLY A 32 6.50 -18.28 13.91
C GLY A 32 6.24 -19.46 12.97
N PRO A 33 5.99 -20.69 13.49
CA PRO A 33 5.78 -21.87 12.66
C PRO A 33 4.65 -21.66 11.66
N GLN A 34 4.78 -22.14 10.41
CA GLN A 34 3.75 -21.95 9.38
C GLN A 34 2.36 -22.40 9.86
N LEU A 35 2.30 -23.54 10.55
CA LEU A 35 1.05 -24.07 11.09
C LEU A 35 0.37 -23.14 12.12
N LEU A 36 1.14 -22.36 12.89
CA LEU A 36 0.60 -21.36 13.81
C LEU A 36 0.01 -20.17 13.04
N VAL A 37 0.70 -19.71 12.00
CA VAL A 37 0.22 -18.65 11.11
C VAL A 37 -1.06 -19.10 10.40
N ASP A 38 -1.09 -20.31 9.85
CA ASP A 38 -2.28 -20.88 9.20
C ASP A 38 -3.47 -20.96 10.19
N PHE A 39 -3.20 -21.26 11.47
CA PHE A 39 -4.23 -21.24 12.50
C PHE A 39 -4.76 -19.83 12.77
N TRP A 40 -3.90 -18.83 12.86
CA TRP A 40 -4.32 -17.43 13.04
C TRP A 40 -5.10 -16.91 11.83
N GLU A 41 -4.65 -17.21 10.60
CA GLU A 41 -5.39 -16.91 9.38
C GLU A 41 -6.79 -17.54 9.42
N ALA A 42 -6.87 -18.84 9.76
CA ALA A 42 -8.12 -19.58 9.86
C ALA A 42 -9.06 -19.01 10.94
N LEU A 43 -8.52 -18.63 12.09
CA LEU A 43 -9.29 -18.05 13.18
C LEU A 43 -9.75 -16.63 12.86
N LEU A 44 -8.94 -15.82 12.18
CA LEU A 44 -9.31 -14.47 11.75
C LEU A 44 -10.51 -14.52 10.79
N MET A 45 -10.56 -15.50 9.89
CA MET A 45 -11.69 -15.68 8.98
C MET A 45 -12.98 -16.13 9.67
N ALA A 46 -12.88 -16.83 10.80
CA ALA A 46 -14.04 -17.38 11.51
C ALA A 46 -14.53 -16.48 12.65
N SER A 47 -13.65 -15.68 13.24
CA SER A 47 -13.95 -14.86 14.40
C SER A 47 -14.95 -13.74 14.09
N LEU A 48 -15.91 -13.54 14.99
CA LEU A 48 -16.81 -12.38 15.01
C LEU A 48 -16.52 -11.44 16.19
N GLN A 49 -15.51 -11.75 17.01
CA GLN A 49 -15.16 -10.99 18.21
C GLN A 49 -14.08 -9.96 17.87
N GLU A 50 -14.44 -8.67 17.95
CA GLU A 50 -13.55 -7.57 17.56
C GLU A 50 -12.20 -7.59 18.29
N ALA A 51 -12.21 -7.84 19.61
CA ALA A 51 -10.97 -7.92 20.39
C ALA A 51 -10.02 -9.04 19.90
N VAL A 52 -10.58 -10.19 19.52
CA VAL A 52 -9.81 -11.31 18.96
C VAL A 52 -9.32 -10.99 17.55
N ILE A 53 -10.16 -10.33 16.74
CA ILE A 53 -9.80 -9.90 15.38
C ILE A 53 -8.59 -8.95 15.43
N GLN A 54 -8.64 -7.90 16.26
CA GLN A 54 -7.54 -6.93 16.36
C GLN A 54 -6.23 -7.57 16.86
N GLU A 55 -6.32 -8.46 17.84
CA GLU A 55 -5.17 -9.23 18.32
C GLU A 55 -4.56 -10.12 17.22
N LEU A 56 -5.39 -10.81 16.43
CA LEU A 56 -4.95 -11.64 15.32
C LEU A 56 -4.34 -10.81 14.19
N LEU A 57 -4.94 -9.67 13.86
CA LEU A 57 -4.41 -8.74 12.86
C LEU A 57 -3.03 -8.23 13.24
N PHE A 58 -2.82 -7.85 14.51
CA PHE A 58 -1.51 -7.44 15.01
C PHE A 58 -0.48 -8.57 14.89
N ARG A 59 -0.83 -9.79 15.33
CA ARG A 59 0.07 -10.97 15.28
C ARG A 59 0.44 -11.37 13.86
N LEU A 60 -0.54 -11.42 12.97
CA LEU A 60 -0.32 -11.73 11.55
C LEU A 60 0.57 -10.68 10.88
N THR A 61 0.28 -9.39 11.11
CA THR A 61 1.11 -8.30 10.57
C THR A 61 2.55 -8.40 11.09
N SER A 62 2.72 -8.64 12.39
CA SER A 62 4.06 -8.80 13.01
C SER A 62 4.84 -9.94 12.37
N VAL A 63 4.22 -11.11 12.20
CA VAL A 63 4.89 -12.24 11.55
C VAL A 63 5.17 -11.96 10.08
N TYR A 64 4.23 -11.43 9.31
CA TYR A 64 4.50 -11.13 7.90
C TYR A 64 5.62 -10.09 7.75
N ILE A 65 5.66 -9.04 8.59
CA ILE A 65 6.75 -8.06 8.58
C ILE A 65 8.10 -8.74 8.85
N ASP A 66 8.19 -9.59 9.89
CA ASP A 66 9.43 -10.30 10.21
C ASP A 66 9.89 -11.18 9.04
N ARG A 67 8.97 -11.94 8.44
CA ARG A 67 9.27 -12.85 7.31
C ARG A 67 9.69 -12.11 6.04
N VAL A 68 9.01 -11.01 5.72
CA VAL A 68 9.37 -10.13 4.58
C VAL A 68 10.74 -9.51 4.81
N THR A 69 11.03 -9.09 6.04
CA THR A 69 12.31 -8.45 6.41
C THR A 69 13.47 -9.44 6.30
N ARG A 70 13.32 -10.66 6.83
CA ARG A 70 14.40 -11.66 6.87
C ARG A 70 14.69 -12.28 5.52
N ARG A 71 13.69 -12.35 4.63
CA ARG A 71 13.79 -13.12 3.37
C ARG A 71 14.14 -14.61 3.62
N ASP A 72 13.66 -15.16 4.75
CA ASP A 72 13.80 -16.58 5.14
C ASP A 72 12.74 -17.51 4.53
N SER A 73 13.16 -18.49 3.72
CA SER A 73 12.24 -19.52 3.22
C SER A 73 11.88 -20.49 4.34
N HIS A 74 10.60 -20.53 4.71
CA HIS A 74 10.13 -21.35 5.84
C HIS A 74 9.98 -22.84 5.50
N GLY A 75 10.28 -23.27 4.27
CA GLY A 75 10.29 -24.66 3.82
C GLY A 75 8.93 -25.39 3.85
N MET A 76 7.91 -24.75 4.41
CA MET A 76 6.54 -25.25 4.55
C MET A 76 5.59 -24.31 3.81
N LYS A 77 4.86 -24.89 2.85
CA LYS A 77 3.90 -24.16 2.04
C LYS A 77 2.71 -23.70 2.90
N PRO A 78 2.26 -22.44 2.82
CA PRO A 78 1.08 -21.98 3.52
C PRO A 78 -0.17 -22.73 3.05
N LEU A 79 -1.16 -22.90 3.95
CA LEU A 79 -2.42 -23.58 3.62
C LEU A 79 -3.29 -22.74 2.67
N LYS A 80 -3.21 -21.41 2.77
CA LYS A 80 -3.94 -20.46 1.92
C LYS A 80 -2.98 -19.46 1.30
N THR A 81 -3.26 -19.10 0.06
CA THR A 81 -2.61 -17.97 -0.62
C THR A 81 -3.26 -16.64 -0.24
N ALA A 82 -2.62 -15.52 -0.57
CA ALA A 82 -3.16 -14.17 -0.42
C ALA A 82 -4.48 -14.04 -1.17
N ASP A 83 -4.55 -14.59 -2.40
CA ASP A 83 -5.78 -14.64 -3.18
C ASP A 83 -6.88 -15.45 -2.48
N ASP A 84 -6.54 -16.61 -1.88
CA ASP A 84 -7.51 -17.38 -1.12
C ASP A 84 -8.05 -16.58 0.08
N LEU A 85 -7.19 -15.84 0.78
CA LEU A 85 -7.56 -15.02 1.93
C LEU A 85 -8.44 -13.82 1.54
N ILE A 86 -8.07 -13.08 0.49
CA ILE A 86 -8.84 -11.98 -0.10
C ILE A 86 -10.26 -12.45 -0.47
N ASN A 87 -10.37 -13.65 -1.05
CA ASN A 87 -11.66 -14.22 -1.44
C ASN A 87 -12.43 -14.89 -0.28
N SER A 88 -11.81 -15.06 0.89
CA SER A 88 -12.41 -15.78 2.02
C SER A 88 -13.00 -14.87 3.09
N CYS A 89 -12.46 -13.67 3.32
CA CYS A 89 -13.01 -12.74 4.31
C CYS A 89 -12.73 -11.26 3.98
N SER A 90 -13.45 -10.36 4.63
CA SER A 90 -13.36 -8.91 4.39
C SER A 90 -12.12 -8.25 5.00
N HIS A 91 -11.35 -8.95 5.84
CA HIS A 91 -10.16 -8.41 6.48
C HIS A 91 -8.97 -8.25 5.54
N TYR A 92 -8.97 -8.98 4.42
CA TYR A 92 -7.97 -8.90 3.36
C TYR A 92 -8.57 -8.17 2.16
N GLY A 93 -7.94 -7.07 1.74
CA GLY A 93 -8.34 -6.29 0.57
C GLY A 93 -7.51 -6.63 -0.66
N VAL A 94 -8.10 -6.41 -1.85
CA VAL A 94 -7.37 -6.48 -3.12
C VAL A 94 -6.31 -5.36 -3.13
N PRO A 95 -5.02 -5.65 -3.40
CA PRO A 95 -3.99 -4.63 -3.52
C PRO A 95 -4.34 -3.57 -4.56
N TYR A 96 -4.10 -2.29 -4.23
CA TYR A 96 -4.40 -1.19 -5.13
C TYR A 96 -3.51 -1.22 -6.39
N PRO A 97 -3.96 -0.68 -7.54
CA PRO A 97 -3.21 -0.73 -8.79
C PRO A 97 -1.78 -0.18 -8.70
N TRP A 98 -1.57 0.86 -7.90
CA TRP A 98 -0.24 1.47 -7.70
C TRP A 98 0.72 0.58 -6.89
N VAL A 99 0.20 -0.31 -6.04
CA VAL A 99 0.99 -1.28 -5.27
C VAL A 99 1.59 -2.33 -6.22
N SER A 100 0.82 -2.82 -7.18
CA SER A 100 1.26 -3.80 -8.18
C SER A 100 2.39 -3.27 -9.07
N ILE A 101 2.48 -1.95 -9.25
CA ILE A 101 3.57 -1.30 -10.01
C ILE A 101 4.86 -1.27 -9.19
N LEU A 102 4.77 -1.07 -7.87
CA LEU A 102 5.93 -1.10 -6.97
C LEU A 102 6.51 -2.51 -6.89
N THR A 103 5.65 -3.51 -6.72
CA THR A 103 6.04 -4.90 -6.53
C THR A 103 5.45 -5.79 -7.63
N PRO A 104 5.96 -5.72 -8.87
CA PRO A 104 5.46 -6.54 -9.97
C PRO A 104 5.73 -8.02 -9.69
N ALA A 105 4.76 -8.88 -10.00
CA ALA A 105 4.77 -10.31 -9.68
C ALA A 105 5.83 -11.17 -10.42
N HIS A 106 6.80 -10.54 -11.09
CA HIS A 106 7.72 -11.19 -12.03
C HIS A 106 9.19 -10.81 -11.78
N PHE A 107 9.75 -11.24 -10.64
CA PHE A 107 11.19 -11.50 -10.56
C PHE A 107 11.49 -12.76 -9.72
N SER A 108 11.76 -13.84 -10.46
CA SER A 108 12.41 -15.12 -10.16
C SER A 108 12.65 -15.61 -8.71
N ILE A 109 12.22 -16.86 -8.49
CA ILE A 109 12.79 -17.92 -7.62
C ILE A 109 12.43 -17.87 -6.12
N ILE A 110 11.92 -16.76 -5.59
CA ILE A 110 11.58 -16.66 -4.17
C ILE A 110 10.06 -16.56 -3.95
N GLN A 111 9.36 -17.67 -4.23
CA GLN A 111 7.89 -17.73 -4.25
C GLN A 111 7.26 -17.49 -2.86
N ASP A 112 7.92 -17.94 -1.78
CA ASP A 112 7.37 -17.85 -0.42
C ASP A 112 7.42 -16.43 0.16
N HIS A 113 8.46 -15.63 -0.15
CA HIS A 113 8.56 -14.24 0.33
C HIS A 113 7.57 -13.31 -0.35
N GLN A 114 7.30 -13.57 -1.63
CA GLN A 114 6.30 -12.82 -2.36
C GLN A 114 4.91 -13.07 -1.79
N GLU A 115 4.64 -14.28 -1.33
CA GLU A 115 3.38 -14.66 -0.70
C GLU A 115 3.14 -13.92 0.62
N ASP A 116 4.09 -13.93 1.56
CA ASP A 116 3.96 -13.18 2.81
C ASP A 116 3.81 -11.66 2.58
N LEU A 117 4.51 -11.10 1.58
CA LEU A 117 4.36 -9.70 1.19
C LEU A 117 2.96 -9.40 0.66
N GLN A 118 2.41 -10.25 -0.20
CA GLN A 118 1.06 -10.08 -0.74
C GLN A 118 -0.01 -10.21 0.37
N LYS A 119 0.17 -11.12 1.32
CA LYS A 119 -0.68 -11.22 2.51
C LYS A 119 -0.62 -9.96 3.38
N LEU A 120 0.58 -9.41 3.59
CA LEU A 120 0.74 -8.15 4.33
C LEU A 120 0.10 -6.96 3.60
N GLN A 121 0.35 -6.81 2.30
CA GLN A 121 -0.24 -5.76 1.48
C GLN A 121 -1.76 -5.85 1.46
N SER A 122 -2.33 -7.07 1.36
CA SER A 122 -3.77 -7.27 1.39
C SER A 122 -4.40 -6.99 2.74
N LEU A 123 -3.76 -7.35 3.87
CA LEU A 123 -4.21 -6.88 5.20
C LEU A 123 -4.23 -5.35 5.30
N LEU A 124 -3.20 -4.70 4.76
CA LEU A 124 -3.11 -3.24 4.75
C LEU A 124 -4.11 -2.60 3.80
N CYS A 125 -4.53 -3.27 2.73
CA CYS A 125 -5.62 -2.82 1.86
C CYS A 125 -7.02 -3.16 2.42
N GLY A 126 -7.10 -4.04 3.43
CA GLY A 126 -8.34 -4.37 4.13
C GLY A 126 -8.79 -3.23 5.06
N PRO A 127 -10.08 -3.14 5.41
CA PRO A 127 -10.64 -2.03 6.19
C PRO A 127 -10.39 -2.15 7.70
N THR A 128 -10.02 -3.34 8.21
CA THR A 128 -10.11 -3.66 9.64
C THR A 128 -8.86 -3.34 10.45
N LEU A 129 -7.68 -3.43 9.82
CA LEU A 129 -6.41 -3.23 10.50
C LEU A 129 -6.18 -1.74 10.81
N ASP A 130 -6.04 -1.43 12.10
CA ASP A 130 -5.55 -0.13 12.57
C ASP A 130 -4.03 -0.04 12.41
N VAL A 131 -3.61 0.76 11.43
CA VAL A 131 -2.19 0.95 11.10
C VAL A 131 -1.41 1.62 12.23
N SER A 132 -2.08 2.42 13.09
CA SER A 132 -1.39 3.11 14.19
C SER A 132 -0.78 2.11 15.19
N SER A 133 -1.42 0.95 15.35
CA SER A 133 -0.98 -0.12 16.27
C SER A 133 0.30 -0.84 15.81
N ILE A 134 0.61 -0.80 14.51
CA ILE A 134 1.74 -1.54 13.92
C ILE A 134 2.91 -0.64 13.53
N LEU A 135 2.82 0.68 13.72
CA LEU A 135 3.89 1.62 13.38
C LEU A 135 5.27 1.22 13.95
N PRO A 136 5.41 0.77 15.21
CA PRO A 136 6.72 0.36 15.74
C PRO A 136 7.31 -0.87 15.02
N LEU A 137 6.46 -1.72 14.44
CA LEU A 137 6.91 -2.89 13.69
C LEU A 137 7.51 -2.50 12.34
N LEU A 138 7.06 -1.39 11.75
CA LEU A 138 7.55 -0.90 10.47
C LEU A 138 9.02 -0.45 10.52
N GLU A 139 9.56 -0.12 11.70
CA GLU A 139 10.98 0.20 11.87
C GLU A 139 11.90 -0.96 11.50
N GLN A 140 11.40 -2.20 11.57
CA GLN A 140 12.13 -3.41 11.22
C GLN A 140 12.22 -3.59 9.70
N LEU A 141 11.24 -3.04 8.96
CA LEU A 141 11.14 -3.22 7.52
C LEU A 141 11.89 -2.09 6.80
N PRO A 142 13.02 -2.36 6.14
CA PRO A 142 13.78 -1.32 5.46
C PRO A 142 12.97 -0.76 4.29
N ASP A 143 12.94 0.57 4.13
CA ASP A 143 12.27 1.23 3.01
C ASP A 143 13.15 1.33 1.74
N GLY A 144 14.34 0.71 1.78
CA GLY A 144 15.33 0.74 0.71
C GLY A 144 14.96 -0.08 -0.52
N ASP A 145 14.01 -1.02 -0.42
CA ASP A 145 13.51 -1.79 -1.56
C ASP A 145 12.01 -1.51 -1.82
N ASN A 146 11.49 -2.04 -2.93
CA ASN A 146 10.10 -1.79 -3.31
C ASN A 146 9.08 -2.50 -2.40
N ALA A 147 9.47 -3.64 -1.80
CA ALA A 147 8.62 -4.37 -0.88
C ALA A 147 8.37 -3.53 0.38
N GLY A 148 9.42 -3.06 1.03
CA GLY A 148 9.35 -2.15 2.15
C GLY A 148 8.64 -0.84 1.77
N LEU A 149 9.02 -0.22 0.66
CA LEU A 149 8.38 1.01 0.19
C LEU A 149 6.85 0.85 0.03
N SER A 150 6.39 -0.27 -0.54
CA SER A 150 4.95 -0.52 -0.73
C SER A 150 4.18 -0.59 0.59
N VAL A 151 4.73 -1.27 1.59
CA VAL A 151 4.13 -1.40 2.93
C VAL A 151 4.13 -0.05 3.63
N HIS A 152 5.25 0.66 3.61
CA HIS A 152 5.36 1.99 4.20
C HIS A 152 4.40 3.00 3.58
N LEU A 153 4.21 2.97 2.25
CA LEU A 153 3.25 3.83 1.55
C LEU A 153 1.82 3.47 1.89
N LEU A 154 1.46 2.19 1.95
CA LEU A 154 0.10 1.76 2.36
C LEU A 154 -0.23 2.26 3.76
N CYS A 155 0.72 2.12 4.70
CA CYS A 155 0.57 2.62 6.05
C CYS A 155 0.45 4.16 6.09
N ALA A 156 1.31 4.88 5.39
CA ALA A 156 1.28 6.34 5.32
C ALA A 156 -0.04 6.86 4.75
N THR A 157 -0.54 6.21 3.71
CA THR A 157 -1.81 6.53 3.03
C THR A 157 -3.00 6.35 3.95
N LYS A 158 -3.06 5.24 4.71
CA LYS A 158 -4.09 5.03 5.73
C LYS A 158 -4.04 6.04 6.88
N LEU A 159 -2.87 6.60 7.15
CA LEU A 159 -2.65 7.66 8.14
C LEU A 159 -2.81 9.07 7.54
N ASP A 160 -3.37 9.19 6.33
CA ASP A 160 -3.62 10.45 5.62
C ASP A 160 -2.36 11.27 5.30
N ARG A 161 -1.18 10.62 5.28
CA ARG A 161 0.12 11.26 5.00
C ARG A 161 0.42 11.34 3.50
N HIS A 162 -0.54 11.81 2.72
CA HIS A 162 -0.45 11.77 1.26
C HIS A 162 0.67 12.63 0.67
N GLU A 163 0.98 13.79 1.26
CA GLU A 163 2.04 14.66 0.75
C GLU A 163 3.41 13.96 0.78
N SER A 164 3.75 13.31 1.90
CA SER A 164 4.98 12.54 2.02
C SER A 164 4.98 11.31 1.11
N SER A 165 3.83 10.66 0.92
CA SER A 165 3.70 9.55 -0.03
C SER A 165 3.96 10.01 -1.47
N ILE A 166 3.48 11.20 -1.86
CA ILE A 166 3.73 11.79 -3.20
C ILE A 166 5.23 12.01 -3.41
N GLU A 167 5.93 12.63 -2.46
CA GLU A 167 7.38 12.87 -2.56
C GLU A 167 8.15 11.56 -2.72
N ARG A 168 7.87 10.58 -1.84
CA ARG A 168 8.54 9.27 -1.87
C ARG A 168 8.28 8.50 -3.16
N LEU A 169 7.07 8.56 -3.69
CA LEU A 169 6.73 7.95 -4.97
C LEU A 169 7.48 8.62 -6.12
N LEU A 170 7.52 9.95 -6.15
CA LEU A 170 8.25 10.68 -7.19
C LEU A 170 9.76 10.45 -7.13
N ASP A 171 10.33 10.24 -5.93
CA ASP A 171 11.74 9.92 -5.74
C ASP A 171 12.12 8.51 -6.20
N ARG A 172 11.27 7.51 -5.89
CA ARG A 172 11.64 6.09 -5.96
C ARG A 172 10.92 5.31 -7.06
N CYS A 173 9.70 5.69 -7.41
CA CYS A 173 8.83 4.97 -8.32
C CYS A 173 7.84 5.92 -9.03
N PRO A 174 8.33 6.88 -9.84
CA PRO A 174 7.48 7.91 -10.45
C PRO A 174 6.42 7.31 -11.38
N GLN A 175 6.62 6.11 -11.92
CA GLN A 175 5.62 5.39 -12.73
C GLN A 175 4.33 5.04 -11.96
N ALA A 176 4.38 4.98 -10.62
CA ALA A 176 3.21 4.66 -9.80
C ALA A 176 2.43 5.92 -9.36
N ILE A 177 2.92 7.13 -9.65
CA ILE A 177 2.35 8.36 -9.09
C ILE A 177 0.93 8.64 -9.60
N ILE A 178 0.67 8.47 -10.90
CA ILE A 178 -0.67 8.72 -11.46
C ILE A 178 -1.67 7.64 -11.03
N PRO A 179 -1.35 6.34 -11.08
CA PRO A 179 -2.21 5.31 -10.49
C PRO A 179 -2.50 5.54 -8.99
N TYR A 180 -1.52 6.02 -8.23
CA TYR A 180 -1.70 6.40 -6.84
C TYR A 180 -2.64 7.60 -6.72
N ALA A 181 -2.41 8.68 -7.47
CA ALA A 181 -3.21 9.89 -7.41
C ALA A 181 -4.67 9.64 -7.82
N ASN A 182 -4.89 8.84 -8.87
CA ASN A 182 -6.22 8.44 -9.31
C ASN A 182 -6.97 7.60 -8.28
N HIS A 183 -6.25 6.82 -7.46
CA HIS A 183 -6.88 6.00 -6.42
C HIS A 183 -7.09 6.77 -5.10
N GLU A 184 -6.05 7.46 -4.62
CA GLU A 184 -5.98 8.03 -3.27
C GLU A 184 -6.36 9.50 -3.17
N LEU A 185 -6.14 10.29 -4.24
CA LEU A 185 -6.35 11.74 -4.23
C LEU A 185 -7.72 12.11 -4.81
N GLN A 186 -8.75 11.40 -4.36
CA GLN A 186 -10.14 11.60 -4.77
C GLN A 186 -10.95 12.33 -3.69
N ASN A 187 -12.13 12.83 -4.06
CA ASN A 187 -13.06 13.52 -3.16
C ASN A 187 -12.41 14.68 -2.39
N ASN A 188 -12.39 14.62 -1.05
CA ASN A 188 -11.83 15.64 -0.17
C ASN A 188 -10.30 15.82 -0.32
N LYS A 189 -9.63 14.90 -1.02
CA LYS A 189 -8.18 14.92 -1.25
C LYS A 189 -7.81 15.46 -2.63
N MET A 190 -8.80 15.82 -3.46
CA MET A 190 -8.56 16.30 -4.82
C MET A 190 -7.65 17.53 -4.87
N THR A 191 -7.70 18.39 -3.84
CA THR A 191 -6.84 19.57 -3.79
C THR A 191 -5.36 19.25 -3.84
N LEU A 192 -4.95 18.05 -3.39
CA LEU A 192 -3.56 17.61 -3.44
C LEU A 192 -3.04 17.44 -4.88
N TRP A 193 -3.92 17.28 -5.88
CA TRP A 193 -3.50 17.28 -7.29
C TRP A 193 -2.83 18.59 -7.68
N TRP A 194 -3.42 19.73 -7.33
CA TRP A 194 -2.89 21.04 -7.69
C TRP A 194 -2.05 21.72 -6.61
N GLN A 195 -2.28 21.41 -5.33
CA GLN A 195 -1.52 22.01 -4.23
C GLN A 195 -0.19 21.31 -3.96
N LYS A 196 -0.08 20.01 -4.27
CA LYS A 196 1.13 19.22 -4.01
C LYS A 196 1.70 18.56 -5.25
N LEU A 197 0.93 17.70 -5.91
CA LEU A 197 1.44 16.88 -7.01
C LEU A 197 1.89 17.71 -8.21
N PHE A 198 1.09 18.68 -8.64
CA PHE A 198 1.39 19.53 -9.79
C PHE A 198 2.67 20.37 -9.62
N PRO A 199 2.86 21.16 -8.53
CA PRO A 199 4.10 21.89 -8.29
C PRO A 199 5.34 20.98 -8.26
N GLU A 200 5.23 19.83 -7.60
CA GLU A 200 6.32 18.87 -7.44
C GLU A 200 6.74 18.26 -8.79
N LEU A 201 5.76 17.94 -9.65
CA LEU A 201 6.02 17.46 -11.02
C LEU A 201 6.63 18.55 -11.91
N CYS A 202 6.16 19.79 -11.81
CA CYS A 202 6.74 20.93 -12.52
C CYS A 202 8.22 21.12 -12.16
N GLU A 203 8.54 21.16 -10.86
CA GLU A 203 9.92 21.33 -10.38
C GLU A 203 10.83 20.20 -10.85
N ARG A 204 10.42 18.94 -10.63
CA ARG A 204 11.24 17.77 -10.97
C ARG A 204 11.40 17.58 -12.48
N THR A 205 10.36 17.84 -13.27
CA THR A 205 10.45 17.77 -14.74
C THR A 205 11.42 18.83 -15.29
N ARG A 206 11.39 20.04 -14.71
CA ARG A 206 12.33 21.11 -15.05
C ARG A 206 13.76 20.75 -14.67
N ALA A 207 13.97 20.26 -13.45
CA ALA A 207 15.29 19.84 -12.95
C ALA A 207 15.89 18.68 -13.79
N ALA A 208 15.05 17.77 -14.30
CA ALA A 208 15.45 16.68 -15.17
C ALA A 208 15.70 17.09 -16.64
N GLY A 209 15.62 18.39 -16.97
CA GLY A 209 15.89 18.89 -18.33
C GLY A 209 14.91 18.41 -19.40
N GLY A 210 13.72 17.91 -19.01
CA GLY A 210 12.70 17.42 -19.94
C GLY A 210 13.01 16.05 -20.58
N GLU A 211 14.13 15.41 -20.26
CA GLU A 211 14.48 14.07 -20.80
C GLU A 211 13.75 12.93 -20.09
N ASN A 212 13.28 13.15 -18.86
CA ASN A 212 12.52 12.16 -18.11
C ASN A 212 11.08 12.08 -18.61
N THR A 213 10.85 11.14 -19.54
CA THR A 213 9.54 10.91 -20.17
C THR A 213 8.46 10.47 -19.19
N ILE A 214 8.82 9.84 -18.07
CA ILE A 214 7.87 9.39 -17.04
C ILE A 214 7.30 10.60 -16.31
N LEU A 215 8.16 11.49 -15.81
CA LEU A 215 7.72 12.72 -15.11
C LEU A 215 6.95 13.64 -16.04
N LEU A 216 7.37 13.75 -17.31
CA LEU A 216 6.64 14.53 -18.30
C LEU A 216 5.26 13.94 -18.61
N SER A 217 5.12 12.62 -18.70
CA SER A 217 3.81 11.97 -18.86
C SER A 217 2.92 12.24 -17.66
N ALA A 218 3.45 12.02 -16.45
CA ALA A 218 2.72 12.29 -15.22
C ALA A 218 2.25 13.75 -15.13
N LEU A 219 3.12 14.72 -15.47
CA LEU A 219 2.74 16.14 -15.50
C LEU A 219 1.59 16.42 -16.48
N LYS A 220 1.62 15.83 -17.67
CA LYS A 220 0.53 15.99 -18.65
C LYS A 220 -0.79 15.38 -18.15
N GLU A 221 -0.73 14.21 -17.53
CA GLU A 221 -1.92 13.57 -16.96
C GLU A 221 -2.49 14.37 -15.78
N THR A 222 -1.63 14.90 -14.91
CA THR A 222 -2.03 15.84 -13.84
C THR A 222 -2.69 17.09 -14.42
N LEU A 223 -2.17 17.65 -15.51
CA LEU A 223 -2.76 18.82 -16.16
C LEU A 223 -4.16 18.57 -16.73
N VAL A 224 -4.44 17.35 -17.20
CA VAL A 224 -5.80 16.97 -17.63
C VAL A 224 -6.76 17.06 -16.44
N VAL A 225 -6.40 16.51 -15.28
CA VAL A 225 -7.23 16.60 -14.07
C VAL A 225 -7.42 18.05 -13.62
N VAL A 226 -6.34 18.83 -13.56
CA VAL A 226 -6.40 20.26 -13.17
C VAL A 226 -7.32 21.06 -14.10
N ALA A 227 -7.23 20.85 -15.42
CA ALA A 227 -8.07 21.53 -16.40
C ALA A 227 -9.56 21.15 -16.29
N MET A 228 -9.86 19.91 -15.89
CA MET A 228 -11.22 19.43 -15.68
C MET A 228 -11.86 19.96 -14.40
N GLU A 229 -11.07 20.14 -13.34
CA GLU A 229 -11.59 20.44 -12.00
C GLU A 229 -11.59 21.92 -11.66
N LEU A 230 -10.60 22.69 -12.14
CA LEU A 230 -10.47 24.11 -11.81
C LEU A 230 -11.14 25.01 -12.85
N ASN A 231 -11.46 26.22 -12.42
CA ASN A 231 -11.81 27.29 -13.35
C ASN A 231 -10.55 27.96 -13.93
N PRO A 232 -10.65 28.76 -15.02
CA PRO A 232 -9.47 29.29 -15.69
C PRO A 232 -8.64 30.25 -14.85
N LEU A 233 -9.25 30.99 -13.91
CA LEU A 233 -8.51 31.90 -13.02
C LEU A 233 -7.71 31.10 -11.99
N GLU A 234 -8.33 30.11 -11.36
CA GLU A 234 -7.65 29.21 -10.43
C GLU A 234 -6.51 28.45 -11.10
N PHE A 235 -6.68 28.02 -12.35
CA PHE A 235 -5.61 27.37 -13.09
C PHE A 235 -4.48 28.36 -13.43
N LEU A 236 -4.80 29.58 -13.86
CA LEU A 236 -3.79 30.62 -14.09
C LEU A 236 -2.94 30.89 -12.85
N ASP A 237 -3.55 30.92 -11.67
CA ASP A 237 -2.87 31.15 -10.39
C ASP A 237 -1.89 30.03 -10.01
N LEU A 238 -1.99 28.85 -10.63
CA LEU A 238 -1.07 27.73 -10.40
C LEU A 238 0.13 27.74 -11.34
N LEU A 239 0.08 28.49 -12.44
CA LEU A 239 1.12 28.40 -13.46
C LEU A 239 2.46 28.93 -12.92
N PRO A 240 3.59 28.33 -13.32
CA PRO A 240 4.90 28.84 -12.93
C PRO A 240 5.14 30.25 -13.49
N ASP A 241 5.66 31.15 -12.64
CA ASP A 241 6.05 32.52 -13.02
C ASP A 241 7.34 32.61 -13.85
N ASP A 242 7.85 31.47 -14.35
CA ASP A 242 9.15 31.36 -15.03
C ASP A 242 9.07 31.62 -16.56
N GLY A 243 7.91 32.03 -17.06
CA GLY A 243 7.69 32.34 -18.47
C GLY A 243 7.51 31.11 -19.38
N THR A 244 7.40 29.90 -18.83
CA THR A 244 7.18 28.66 -19.61
C THR A 244 5.72 28.37 -19.97
N ALA A 245 4.86 29.40 -19.91
CA ALA A 245 3.41 29.30 -20.11
C ALA A 245 2.98 28.53 -21.37
N HIS A 246 3.78 28.57 -22.45
CA HIS A 246 3.49 27.89 -23.71
C HIS A 246 3.13 26.41 -23.55
N PHE A 247 3.81 25.68 -22.64
CA PHE A 247 3.53 24.27 -22.39
C PHE A 247 2.11 24.04 -21.85
N PHE A 248 1.61 24.97 -21.04
CA PHE A 248 0.32 24.87 -20.34
C PHE A 248 -0.86 25.42 -21.15
N LEU A 249 -0.60 26.24 -22.17
CA LEU A 249 -1.64 26.89 -22.99
C LEU A 249 -2.70 25.93 -23.56
N PRO A 250 -2.35 24.74 -24.11
CA PRO A 250 -3.36 23.81 -24.62
C PRO A 250 -4.36 23.37 -23.53
N HIS A 251 -3.86 23.12 -22.32
CA HIS A 251 -4.68 22.70 -21.18
C HIS A 251 -5.54 23.85 -20.63
N LEU A 252 -4.98 25.07 -20.57
CA LEU A 252 -5.74 26.25 -20.16
C LEU A 252 -6.85 26.60 -21.15
N LEU A 253 -6.61 26.42 -22.45
CA LEU A 253 -7.62 26.60 -23.49
C LEU A 253 -8.76 25.59 -23.33
N GLU A 254 -8.44 24.32 -23.08
CA GLU A 254 -9.43 23.27 -22.82
C GLU A 254 -10.27 23.58 -21.57
N CYS A 255 -9.61 23.98 -20.48
CA CYS A 255 -10.27 24.45 -19.25
C CYS A 255 -11.23 25.62 -19.55
N SER A 256 -10.80 26.61 -20.33
CA SER A 256 -11.61 27.78 -20.69
C SER A 256 -12.82 27.40 -21.55
N GLN A 257 -12.65 26.53 -22.55
CA GLN A 257 -13.73 26.08 -23.42
C GLN A 257 -14.79 25.30 -22.63
N ARG A 258 -14.36 24.43 -21.70
CA ARG A 258 -15.26 23.69 -20.81
C ARG A 258 -16.10 24.63 -19.94
N ASN A 259 -15.46 25.60 -19.30
CA ASN A 259 -16.15 26.56 -18.41
C ASN A 259 -17.14 27.47 -19.14
N LEU A 260 -16.97 27.70 -20.45
CA LEU A 260 -17.93 28.45 -21.27
C LEU A 260 -19.19 27.62 -21.61
N MET A 261 -19.15 26.29 -21.47
CA MET A 261 -20.25 25.37 -21.78
C MET A 261 -21.08 24.96 -20.56
N THR A 262 -20.59 25.23 -19.36
CA THR A 262 -21.28 25.02 -18.06
C THR A 262 -21.96 26.29 -17.59
#